data_AF-A0AB38V2I1-F1
#
_entry.id   AF-A0AB38V2I1-F1
#
_cell.length_a   1.000
_cell.length_b   1.000
_cell.length_c   1.000
_cell.angle_alpha   90.00
_cell.angle_beta   90.00
_cell.angle_gamma   90.00
#
_symmetry.space_group_name_H-M   'P 1'
#
loop_
_entity.id
_entity.type
_entity.pdbx_description
1 polymer ?
#
loop_
_entity_poly.entity_id
_entity_poly.type
_entity_poly.pdbx_seq_one_letter_code
_entity_poly.pdbx_strand_id
1 'polypeptide(L)'
;MSTIRGQPPFLNKAVIKWAAEMEIFFTRSRPYKKNDQATIESKNNHLVRKYAFYYRYDTPEERALLNRLWPLVNDRLNYLTPTIKPIGYASSGDGRRRRLYDTPQTPFDRLLAAGVLSPTQQAELTAYRDHLNPAKIGREIADLQNRLLLLAKEKTEQLYLASIPTALPDIRKGIRTKAC
;
A
#
# COMPACT_ATOMS: atom_id res chain seq x y z
N MET A 1 -2.06 -34.17 -1.87
CA MET A 1 -0.91 -33.34 -1.41
C MET A 1 -0.19 -32.80 -2.62
N SER A 2 -0.48 -31.58 -3.05
CA SER A 2 0.34 -30.88 -4.06
C SER A 2 0.95 -29.63 -3.42
N THR A 3 2.25 -29.52 -3.58
CA THR A 3 3.09 -28.43 -3.06
C THR A 3 2.77 -27.16 -3.84
N ILE A 4 2.05 -26.23 -3.21
CA ILE A 4 1.71 -24.93 -3.81
C ILE A 4 2.93 -24.01 -3.71
N ARG A 5 3.78 -24.01 -4.75
CA ARG A 5 4.69 -22.88 -5.00
C ARG A 5 3.85 -21.72 -5.53
N GLY A 6 3.84 -20.60 -4.80
CA GLY A 6 3.19 -19.36 -5.24
C GLY A 6 2.18 -18.76 -4.27
N GLN A 7 2.24 -19.05 -2.97
CA GLN A 7 1.47 -18.25 -2.02
C GLN A 7 1.96 -16.79 -2.03
N PRO A 8 1.06 -15.79 -2.17
CA PRO A 8 1.34 -14.46 -1.65
C PRO A 8 1.66 -14.61 -0.16
N PRO A 9 2.68 -13.93 0.39
CA PRO A 9 3.10 -14.06 1.79
C PRO A 9 2.04 -13.64 2.84
N PHE A 10 0.82 -13.32 2.41
CA PHE A 10 -0.25 -12.72 3.22
C PHE A 10 -1.27 -13.73 3.79
N LEU A 11 -1.36 -14.96 3.26
CA LEU A 11 -2.30 -15.98 3.76
C LEU A 11 -1.59 -16.95 4.71
N ASN A 12 -1.37 -16.52 5.95
CA ASN A 12 -0.91 -17.43 7.00
C ASN A 12 -2.07 -18.32 7.49
N LYS A 13 -1.75 -19.46 8.12
CA LYS A 13 -2.77 -20.42 8.61
C LYS A 13 -3.75 -19.79 9.61
N ALA A 14 -3.29 -18.84 10.43
CA ALA A 14 -4.12 -18.19 11.44
C ALA A 14 -5.19 -17.28 10.80
N VAL A 15 -4.84 -16.52 9.77
CA VAL A 15 -5.74 -15.65 9.02
C VAL A 15 -6.78 -16.48 8.26
N ILE A 16 -6.38 -17.61 7.68
CA ILE A 16 -7.32 -18.53 7.02
C ILE A 16 -8.35 -19.06 8.02
N LYS A 17 -7.90 -19.46 9.22
CA LYS A 17 -8.78 -19.98 10.27
C LYS A 17 -9.77 -18.92 10.76
N TRP A 18 -9.28 -17.74 11.12
CA TRP A 18 -10.11 -16.62 11.56
C TRP A 18 -11.14 -16.20 10.51
N ALA A 19 -10.75 -16.12 9.24
CA ALA A 19 -11.67 -15.76 8.17
C ALA A 19 -12.75 -16.83 7.93
N ALA A 20 -12.40 -18.12 8.08
CA ALA A 20 -13.38 -19.21 8.00
C ALA A 20 -14.40 -19.14 9.15
N GLU A 21 -13.95 -18.82 10.37
CA GLU A 21 -14.83 -18.60 11.53
C GLU A 21 -15.77 -17.40 11.33
N MET A 22 -15.35 -16.40 10.54
CA MET A 22 -16.13 -15.21 10.22
C MET A 22 -16.94 -15.33 8.91
N GLU A 23 -16.95 -16.51 8.28
CA GLU A 23 -17.60 -16.75 6.97
C GLU A 23 -17.14 -15.80 5.85
N ILE A 24 -15.89 -15.34 5.93
CA ILE A 24 -15.28 -14.47 4.94
C ILE A 24 -14.67 -15.32 3.81
N PHE A 25 -15.25 -15.20 2.62
CA PHE A 25 -14.77 -15.91 1.43
C PHE A 25 -13.57 -15.21 0.78
N PHE A 26 -12.48 -15.95 0.58
CA PHE A 26 -11.33 -15.46 -0.20
C PHE A 26 -11.46 -15.78 -1.68
N THR A 27 -11.35 -14.76 -2.52
CA THR A 27 -11.12 -14.92 -3.95
C THR A 27 -9.63 -14.73 -4.26
N ARG A 28 -9.09 -15.48 -5.22
CA ARG A 28 -7.69 -15.37 -5.65
C ARG A 28 -7.62 -14.87 -7.08
N SER A 29 -6.70 -13.93 -7.32
CA SER A 29 -6.29 -13.54 -8.67
C SER A 29 -5.56 -14.68 -9.37
N ARG A 30 -5.56 -14.66 -10.71
CA ARG A 30 -4.91 -15.71 -11.48
C ARG A 30 -3.39 -15.71 -11.24
N PRO A 31 -2.76 -16.89 -11.16
CA PRO A 31 -1.30 -16.97 -11.05
C PRO A 31 -0.60 -16.15 -12.14
N TYR A 32 0.43 -15.38 -11.75
CA TYR A 32 1.27 -14.57 -12.64
C TYR A 32 0.55 -13.42 -13.39
N LYS A 33 -0.67 -13.06 -13.01
CA LYS A 33 -1.39 -11.91 -13.59
C LYS A 33 -1.33 -10.70 -12.67
N LYS A 34 -0.22 -9.96 -12.72
CA LYS A 34 0.03 -8.74 -11.92
C LYS A 34 -1.06 -7.66 -12.09
N ASN A 35 -1.69 -7.60 -13.26
CA ASN A 35 -2.74 -6.62 -13.55
C ASN A 35 -4.06 -6.91 -12.83
N ASP A 36 -4.30 -8.14 -12.35
CA ASP A 36 -5.53 -8.51 -11.63
C ASP A 36 -5.62 -7.79 -10.26
N GLN A 37 -4.50 -7.31 -9.72
CA GLN A 37 -4.41 -6.59 -8.45
C GLN A 37 -3.91 -5.15 -8.61
N ALA A 38 -3.96 -4.58 -9.82
CA ALA A 38 -3.38 -3.26 -10.12
C ALA A 38 -3.87 -2.14 -9.18
N THR A 39 -5.16 -2.15 -8.82
CA THR A 39 -5.74 -1.17 -7.90
C THR A 39 -5.20 -1.31 -6.47
N ILE A 40 -5.00 -2.55 -6.00
CA ILE A 40 -4.44 -2.84 -4.67
C ILE A 40 -2.97 -2.46 -4.64
N GLU A 41 -2.19 -2.85 -5.65
CA GLU A 41 -0.77 -2.51 -5.75
C GLU A 41 -0.54 -0.99 -5.85
N SER A 42 -1.40 -0.28 -6.59
CA SER A 42 -1.37 1.19 -6.63
C SER A 42 -1.60 1.78 -5.24
N LYS A 43 -2.63 1.33 -4.51
CA LYS A 43 -2.89 1.78 -3.13
C LYS A 43 -1.74 1.44 -2.18
N ASN A 44 -1.20 0.23 -2.25
CA ASN A 44 -0.05 -0.19 -1.45
C ASN A 44 1.17 0.69 -1.72
N ASN A 45 1.39 1.08 -2.98
CA ASN A 45 2.47 1.99 -3.33
C ASN A 45 2.25 3.41 -2.77
N HIS A 46 1.06 3.96 -2.94
CA HIS A 46 0.76 5.34 -2.55
C HIS A 46 0.55 5.55 -1.05
N LEU A 47 0.14 4.51 -0.32
CA LEU A 47 -0.13 4.56 1.11
C LEU A 47 0.97 3.84 1.88
N VAL A 48 1.08 2.52 1.74
CA VAL A 48 1.98 1.74 2.60
C VAL A 48 3.44 2.08 2.33
N ARG A 49 3.90 1.99 1.08
CA ARG A 49 5.32 2.18 0.74
C ARG A 49 5.75 3.64 0.82
N LYS A 50 4.83 4.58 0.56
CA LYS A 50 5.10 6.01 0.70
C LYS A 50 5.34 6.42 2.16
N TYR A 51 4.59 5.85 3.09
CA TYR A 51 4.67 6.26 4.50
C TYR A 51 5.53 5.33 5.37
N ALA A 52 5.57 4.03 5.09
CA ALA A 52 6.32 3.05 5.86
C ALA A 52 7.56 2.48 5.13
N PHE A 53 7.94 3.03 3.97
CA PHE A 53 9.14 2.62 3.21
C PHE A 53 9.16 1.13 2.82
N TYR A 54 10.33 0.65 2.39
CA TYR A 54 10.61 -0.74 2.01
C TYR A 54 11.52 -1.43 3.04
N TYR A 55 11.29 -1.19 4.33
CA TYR A 55 12.08 -1.81 5.39
C TYR A 55 11.40 -3.04 5.98
N ARG A 56 12.21 -3.93 6.53
CA ARG A 56 11.74 -5.09 7.29
C ARG A 56 11.32 -4.63 8.68
N TYR A 57 10.10 -4.97 9.07
CA TYR A 57 9.60 -4.71 10.42
C TYR A 57 9.30 -6.04 11.12
N ASP A 58 10.06 -6.34 12.17
CA ASP A 58 9.98 -7.61 12.90
C ASP A 58 10.18 -7.46 14.42
N THR A 59 10.24 -6.24 14.93
CA THR A 59 10.30 -5.97 16.38
C THR A 59 8.97 -5.42 16.92
N PRO A 60 8.64 -5.66 18.22
CA PRO A 60 7.47 -5.07 18.85
C PRO A 60 7.47 -3.53 18.86
N GLU A 61 8.65 -2.90 18.93
CA GLU A 61 8.81 -1.44 18.92
C GLU A 61 8.41 -0.85 17.56
N GLU A 62 8.90 -1.43 16.46
CA GLU A 62 8.53 -1.02 15.10
C GLU A 62 7.03 -1.14 14.88
N ARG A 63 6.42 -2.25 15.34
CA ARG A 63 4.97 -2.44 15.29
C ARG A 63 4.23 -1.34 16.05
N ALA A 64 4.72 -0.96 17.23
CA ALA A 64 4.12 0.11 18.02
C ALA A 64 4.19 1.47 17.29
N LEU A 65 5.31 1.78 16.63
CA LEU A 65 5.45 3.00 15.83
C LEU A 65 4.53 2.99 14.61
N LEU A 66 4.43 1.86 13.89
CA LEU A 66 3.50 1.70 12.77
C LEU A 66 2.04 1.90 13.21
N ASN A 67 1.65 1.35 14.36
CA ASN A 67 0.30 1.54 14.90
C ASN A 67 -0.01 2.99 15.28
N ARG A 68 1.00 3.81 15.60
CA ARG A 68 0.83 5.27 15.78
C ARG A 68 0.79 6.02 14.45
N LEU A 69 1.55 5.55 13.46
CA LEU A 69 1.63 6.17 12.13
C LEU A 69 0.31 6.04 11.35
N TRP A 70 -0.32 4.86 11.38
CA TRP A 70 -1.45 4.58 10.50
C TRP A 70 -2.69 5.47 10.72
N PRO A 71 -3.12 5.76 11.96
CA PRO A 71 -4.21 6.71 12.19
C PRO A 71 -3.93 8.09 11.60
N LEU A 72 -2.72 8.62 11.78
CA LEU A 72 -2.31 9.93 11.25
C LEU A 72 -2.34 9.97 9.72
N VAL A 73 -1.83 8.90 9.08
CA VAL A 73 -1.85 8.76 7.62
C VAL A 73 -3.30 8.65 7.12
N ASN A 74 -4.14 7.90 7.84
CA ASN A 74 -5.56 7.74 7.51
C ASN A 74 -6.29 9.09 7.56
N ASP A 75 -6.07 9.87 8.62
CA ASP A 75 -6.68 11.19 8.77
C ASP A 75 -6.23 12.14 7.67
N ARG A 76 -4.91 12.16 7.39
CA ARG A 76 -4.34 12.96 6.31
C ARG A 76 -4.96 12.62 4.95
N LEU A 77 -5.11 11.34 4.63
CA LEU A 77 -5.58 10.91 3.31
C LEU A 77 -7.09 11.05 3.14
N ASN A 78 -7.88 10.84 4.19
CA ASN A 78 -9.34 10.87 4.08
C ASN A 78 -9.92 12.28 4.25
N TYR A 79 -9.38 13.08 5.16
CA TYR A 79 -9.95 14.39 5.51
C TYR A 79 -9.20 15.57 4.89
N LEU A 80 -7.90 15.44 4.62
CA LEU A 80 -7.04 16.59 4.32
C LEU A 80 -6.44 16.57 2.91
N THR A 81 -6.47 15.44 2.20
CA THR A 81 -5.81 15.29 0.89
C THR A 81 -6.85 15.17 -0.23
N PRO A 82 -6.97 16.18 -1.11
CA PRO A 82 -7.82 16.07 -2.29
C PRO A 82 -7.34 14.96 -3.23
N THR A 83 -8.29 14.22 -3.79
CA THR A 83 -8.02 13.23 -4.84
C THR A 83 -8.87 13.52 -6.07
N ILE A 84 -8.32 13.22 -7.24
CA ILE A 84 -9.04 13.25 -8.52
C ILE A 84 -9.52 11.84 -8.86
N LYS A 85 -10.73 11.73 -9.41
CA LYS A 85 -11.32 10.48 -9.88
C LYS A 85 -11.67 10.59 -11.36
N PRO A 86 -11.46 9.51 -12.13
CA PRO A 86 -11.84 9.50 -13.52
C PRO A 86 -13.37 9.42 -13.64
N ILE A 87 -13.96 10.35 -14.38
CA ILE A 87 -15.42 10.47 -14.58
C ILE A 87 -15.87 10.02 -15.97
N GLY A 88 -14.93 9.82 -16.90
CA GLY A 88 -15.29 9.41 -18.25
C GLY A 88 -14.12 9.47 -19.22
N TYR A 89 -14.46 9.51 -20.49
CA TYR A 89 -13.50 9.60 -21.59
C TYR A 89 -14.01 10.56 -22.65
N ALA A 90 -13.09 11.29 -23.29
CA ALA A 90 -13.35 12.10 -24.46
C ALA A 90 -12.48 11.61 -25.62
N SER A 91 -12.92 11.88 -26.85
CA SER A 91 -12.07 11.73 -28.03
C SER A 91 -11.33 13.05 -28.27
N SER A 92 -10.01 12.96 -28.40
CA SER A 92 -9.16 14.07 -28.83
C SER A 92 -9.29 14.27 -30.35
N GLY A 93 -8.89 15.43 -30.86
CA GLY A 93 -9.00 15.77 -32.30
C GLY A 93 -8.24 14.80 -33.23
N ASP A 94 -7.30 14.02 -32.69
CA ASP A 94 -6.56 12.93 -33.33
C ASP A 94 -7.25 11.56 -33.20
N GLY A 95 -8.49 11.51 -32.72
CA GLY A 95 -9.27 10.28 -32.50
C GLY A 95 -8.84 9.45 -31.28
N ARG A 96 -7.82 9.89 -30.52
CA ARG A 96 -7.34 9.17 -29.34
C ARG A 96 -8.26 9.40 -28.14
N ARG A 97 -8.58 8.30 -27.45
CA ARG A 97 -9.37 8.33 -26.21
C ARG A 97 -8.54 8.91 -25.07
N ARG A 98 -8.98 10.04 -24.50
CA ARG A 98 -8.41 10.69 -23.31
C ARG A 98 -9.34 10.49 -22.11
N ARG A 99 -8.77 10.31 -20.92
CA ARG A 99 -9.52 10.15 -19.68
C ARG A 99 -9.88 11.51 -19.11
N LEU A 100 -11.14 11.70 -18.74
CA LEU A 100 -11.64 12.90 -18.08
C LEU A 100 -11.63 12.70 -16.57
N TYR A 101 -11.24 13.73 -15.84
CA TYR A 101 -11.17 13.74 -14.39
C TYR A 101 -12.09 14.81 -13.82
N ASP A 102 -12.56 14.58 -12.61
CA ASP A 102 -13.30 15.58 -11.86
C ASP A 102 -12.39 16.64 -11.21
N THR A 103 -13.03 17.58 -10.52
CA THR A 103 -12.35 18.53 -9.66
C THR A 103 -11.77 17.81 -8.43
N PRO A 104 -10.57 18.19 -7.97
CA PRO A 104 -9.98 17.61 -6.77
C PRO A 104 -10.89 17.80 -5.55
N GLN A 105 -11.21 16.71 -4.86
CA GLN A 105 -12.02 16.71 -3.64
C GLN A 105 -11.49 15.67 -2.65
N THR A 106 -11.54 15.96 -1.36
CA THR A 106 -11.14 14.98 -0.34
C THR A 106 -12.11 13.79 -0.33
N PRO A 107 -11.67 12.58 0.06
CA PRO A 107 -12.59 11.46 0.27
C PRO A 107 -13.75 11.81 1.21
N PHE A 108 -13.51 12.61 2.25
CA PHE A 108 -14.53 13.09 3.16
C PHE A 108 -15.57 14.00 2.46
N ASP A 109 -15.14 14.99 1.67
CA ASP A 109 -16.08 15.86 0.94
C ASP A 109 -16.94 15.06 -0.05
N ARG A 110 -16.37 14.02 -0.66
CA ARG A 110 -17.12 13.10 -1.53
C ARG A 110 -18.14 12.27 -0.74
N LEU A 111 -17.81 11.85 0.47
CA LEU A 111 -18.73 11.14 1.36
C LEU A 111 -19.90 12.04 1.77
N LEU A 112 -19.65 13.33 2.05
CA LEU A 112 -20.70 14.31 2.31
C LEU A 112 -21.60 14.48 1.08
N ALA A 113 -21.02 14.64 -0.11
CA ALA A 113 -21.77 14.80 -1.35
C ALA A 113 -22.60 13.57 -1.75
N ALA A 114 -22.24 12.37 -1.25
CA ALA A 114 -22.97 11.14 -1.55
C ALA A 114 -24.33 11.06 -0.84
N GLY A 115 -24.58 11.87 0.20
CA GLY A 115 -25.88 11.90 0.88
C GLY A 115 -26.25 10.61 1.63
N VAL A 116 -25.27 9.75 1.91
CA VAL A 116 -25.47 8.45 2.58
C VAL A 116 -25.39 8.51 4.10
N LEU A 117 -24.98 9.65 4.65
CA LEU A 117 -24.78 9.85 6.09
C LEU A 117 -26.04 10.46 6.73
N SER A 118 -26.32 10.05 7.97
CA SER A 118 -27.31 10.76 8.78
C SER A 118 -26.80 12.16 9.16
N PRO A 119 -27.71 13.11 9.49
CA PRO A 119 -27.30 14.44 9.96
C PRO A 119 -26.33 14.39 11.15
N THR A 120 -26.53 13.45 12.07
CA THR A 120 -25.64 13.23 13.23
C THR A 120 -24.26 12.79 12.80
N GLN A 121 -24.14 11.79 11.91
CA GLN A 121 -22.86 11.32 11.39
C GLN A 121 -22.10 12.41 10.64
N GLN A 122 -22.83 13.21 9.84
CA GLN A 122 -22.24 14.35 9.14
C GLN A 122 -21.68 15.38 10.12
N ALA A 123 -22.42 15.73 11.17
CA ALA A 123 -21.98 16.66 12.20
C ALA A 123 -20.73 16.14 12.94
N GLU A 124 -20.75 14.87 13.37
CA GLU A 124 -19.63 14.22 14.07
C GLU A 124 -18.35 14.20 13.22
N LEU A 125 -18.45 13.75 11.96
CA LEU A 125 -17.29 13.67 11.07
C LEU A 125 -16.78 15.05 10.64
N THR A 126 -17.66 16.05 10.53
CA THR A 126 -17.26 17.43 10.25
C THR A 126 -16.52 18.03 11.44
N ALA A 127 -17.05 17.87 12.65
CA ALA A 127 -16.36 18.29 13.87
C ALA A 127 -15.01 17.58 14.03
N TYR A 128 -14.96 16.28 13.69
CA TYR A 128 -13.70 15.54 13.64
C TYR A 128 -12.75 16.13 12.60
N ARG A 129 -13.17 16.42 11.36
CA ARG A 129 -12.28 17.09 10.39
C ARG A 129 -11.73 18.40 10.95
N ASP A 130 -12.58 19.21 11.57
CA ASP A 130 -12.26 20.58 11.99
C ASP A 130 -11.29 20.63 13.18
N HIS A 131 -11.23 19.57 14.00
CA HIS A 131 -10.22 19.48 15.07
C HIS A 131 -8.82 19.09 14.55
N LEU A 132 -8.71 18.56 13.33
CA LEU A 132 -7.43 18.11 12.78
C LEU A 132 -6.53 19.31 12.46
N ASN A 133 -5.26 19.23 12.87
CA ASN A 133 -4.24 20.20 12.50
C ASN A 133 -3.29 19.59 11.45
N PRO A 134 -3.37 20.01 10.18
CA PRO A 134 -2.56 19.44 9.10
C PRO A 134 -1.06 19.55 9.33
N ALA A 135 -0.60 20.66 9.92
CA ALA A 135 0.82 20.88 10.21
C ALA A 135 1.32 20.02 11.36
N LYS A 136 0.50 19.81 12.40
CA LYS A 136 0.78 18.89 13.50
C LYS A 136 0.88 17.46 13.00
N ILE A 137 -0.12 16.99 12.25
CA ILE A 137 -0.13 15.64 11.65
C ILE A 137 1.09 15.45 10.75
N GLY A 138 1.44 16.45 9.94
CA GLY A 138 2.63 16.41 9.10
C GLY A 138 3.93 16.20 9.87
N ARG A 139 4.12 16.92 10.99
CA ARG A 139 5.29 16.77 11.86
C ARG A 139 5.33 15.40 12.54
N GLU A 140 4.22 14.96 13.12
CA GLU A 140 4.15 13.66 13.80
C GLU A 140 4.42 12.48 12.86
N ILE A 141 3.91 12.54 11.62
CA ILE A 141 4.23 11.56 10.59
C ILE A 141 5.74 11.55 10.32
N ALA A 142 6.35 12.72 10.10
CA ALA A 142 7.78 12.81 9.81
C ALA A 142 8.64 12.27 10.97
N ASP A 143 8.28 12.58 12.21
CA ASP A 143 8.98 12.10 13.40
C ASP A 143 8.90 10.57 13.53
N LEU A 144 7.72 9.99 13.34
CA LEU A 144 7.53 8.54 13.35
C LEU A 144 8.29 7.86 12.21
N GLN A 145 8.30 8.45 11.01
CA GLN A 145 9.07 7.95 9.88
C GLN A 145 10.58 7.96 10.15
N ASN A 146 11.09 9.03 10.76
CA ASN A 146 12.51 9.12 11.13
C ASN A 146 12.88 8.04 12.16
N ARG A 147 12.02 7.77 13.14
CA ARG A 147 12.25 6.68 14.12
C ARG A 147 12.23 5.31 13.46
N LEU A 148 11.27 5.06 12.56
CA LEU A 148 11.21 3.81 11.80
C LEU A 148 12.44 3.61 10.92
N LEU A 149 12.92 4.69 10.28
CA LEU A 149 14.14 4.69 9.48
C LEU A 149 15.35 4.25 10.33
N LEU A 150 15.54 4.86 11.50
CA LEU A 150 16.67 4.54 12.38
C LEU A 150 16.65 3.07 12.86
N LEU A 151 15.47 2.53 13.18
CA LEU A 151 15.35 1.16 13.69
C LEU A 151 15.49 0.10 12.58
N ALA A 152 14.98 0.39 11.38
CA ALA A 152 14.77 -0.65 10.37
C ALA A 152 15.72 -0.60 9.18
N LYS A 153 16.42 0.51 8.94
CA LYS A 153 17.27 0.69 7.76
C LYS A 153 18.42 -0.30 7.72
N GLU A 154 19.29 -0.29 8.73
CA GLU A 154 20.55 -1.04 8.72
C GLU A 154 20.30 -2.55 8.59
N LYS A 155 19.40 -3.10 9.40
CA LYS A 155 19.04 -4.53 9.32
C LYS A 155 18.46 -4.92 7.96
N THR A 156 17.70 -4.03 7.32
CA THR A 156 17.14 -4.31 5.99
C THR A 156 18.25 -4.30 4.94
N GLU A 157 19.16 -3.34 5.00
CA GLU A 157 20.32 -3.25 4.10
C GLU A 157 21.22 -4.47 4.24
N GLN A 158 21.51 -4.92 5.47
CA GLN A 158 22.27 -6.14 5.73
C GLN A 158 21.59 -7.38 5.12
N LEU A 159 20.27 -7.53 5.31
CA LEU A 159 19.51 -8.63 4.70
C LEU A 159 19.51 -8.57 3.17
N TYR A 160 19.43 -7.37 2.60
CA TYR A 160 19.50 -7.17 1.16
C TYR A 160 20.88 -7.58 0.62
N LEU A 161 21.97 -7.11 1.25
CA LEU A 161 23.33 -7.47 0.87
C LEU A 161 23.58 -8.98 0.99
N ALA A 162 23.08 -9.62 2.05
CA ALA A 162 23.17 -11.07 2.23
C ALA A 162 22.38 -11.86 1.17
N SER A 163 21.39 -11.25 0.52
CA SER A 163 20.60 -11.89 -0.55
C SER A 163 21.26 -11.82 -1.92
N ILE A 164 22.28 -10.96 -2.10
CA ILE A 164 23.02 -10.86 -3.35
C ILE A 164 23.99 -12.04 -3.44
N PRO A 165 23.91 -12.89 -4.48
CA PRO A 165 24.85 -13.98 -4.65
C PRO A 165 26.27 -13.42 -4.79
N THR A 166 27.14 -13.80 -3.86
CA THR A 166 28.55 -13.36 -3.80
C THR A 166 29.39 -13.93 -4.95
N ALA A 167 28.95 -15.03 -5.55
CA ALA A 167 29.62 -15.63 -6.70
C ALA A 167 29.16 -14.97 -8.00
N LEU A 168 30.11 -14.46 -8.79
CA LEU A 168 29.86 -14.15 -10.20
C LEU A 168 29.29 -15.39 -10.89
N PRO A 169 28.33 -15.25 -11.81
CA PRO A 169 27.82 -16.38 -12.56
C PRO A 169 28.99 -17.06 -13.28
N ASP A 170 29.07 -18.39 -13.17
CA ASP A 170 30.09 -19.17 -13.84
C ASP A 170 29.93 -19.04 -15.37
N ILE A 171 30.74 -18.17 -15.96
CA ILE A 171 30.80 -17.88 -17.40
C ILE A 171 31.19 -19.12 -18.23
N ARG A 172 31.73 -20.18 -17.62
CA ARG A 172 32.08 -21.43 -18.32
C ARG A 172 30.92 -22.41 -18.42
N LYS A 173 29.84 -22.20 -17.66
CA LYS A 173 28.67 -23.11 -17.61
C LYS A 173 27.88 -23.19 -18.93
N GLY A 174 28.16 -22.31 -19.90
CA GLY A 174 27.58 -22.31 -21.24
C GLY A 174 28.57 -22.55 -22.39
N ILE A 175 29.88 -22.68 -22.12
CA ILE A 175 30.89 -22.88 -23.16
C ILE A 175 30.98 -24.39 -23.45
N ARG A 176 30.33 -24.84 -24.54
CA ARG A 176 30.56 -26.18 -25.09
C ARG A 176 31.94 -26.19 -25.77
N THR A 177 32.97 -26.58 -25.04
CA THR A 177 34.25 -26.95 -25.66
C THR A 177 34.06 -28.24 -26.44
N LYS A 178 34.15 -28.18 -27.78
CA LYS A 178 34.26 -29.39 -28.58
C LYS A 178 35.59 -30.06 -28.22
N ALA A 179 35.53 -31.29 -27.71
CA ALA A 179 36.71 -32.11 -27.54
C ALA A 179 37.27 -32.49 -28.92
N CYS A 180 38.59 -32.34 -29.09
CA CYS A 180 39.34 -32.83 -30.25
C CYS A 180 39.57 -34.33 -30.14
#